data_AF-A0A2E7WUF0-F1
#
_entry.id   AF-A0A2E7WUF0-F1
#
_cell.length_a   1.000
_cell.length_b   1.000
_cell.length_c   1.000
_cell.angle_alpha   90.00
_cell.angle_beta   90.00
_cell.angle_gamma   90.00
#
_symmetry.space_group_name_H-M   'P 1'
#
loop_
_entity.id
_entity.type
_entity.pdbx_description
1 polymer ?
#
loop_
_entity_poly.entity_id
_entity_poly.type
_entity_poly.pdbx_seq_one_letter_code
_entity_poly.pdbx_strand_id
1 'polypeptide(L)'
;MNERFTGLPAVLGILRVPSALALVLVNLIPLLGAIFLGWNAFDVIFLYWLENIVVGFYTVIKMLFARGRSETKLTLNGRAVNPSSMKDKLGVTVFFVFHYGLFTLVHGVFVVLLFGSKSSFWIQHDFLAFTVFFAALLVSHGFSLWRNFFGR
;
A
#
# COMPACT_ATOMS: atom_id res chain seq x y z
N MET A 1 28.97 -9.80 14.14
CA MET A 1 28.79 -8.42 14.64
C MET A 1 28.90 -7.46 13.47
N ASN A 2 27.78 -6.97 12.91
CA ASN A 2 27.75 -6.01 11.81
C ASN A 2 27.02 -4.74 12.26
N GLU A 3 27.73 -3.82 12.91
CA GLU A 3 27.20 -2.51 13.34
C GLU A 3 27.26 -1.45 12.22
N ARG A 4 26.79 -1.77 11.01
CA ARG A 4 26.88 -0.80 9.88
C ARG A 4 25.66 0.09 9.64
N PHE A 5 24.59 0.02 10.43
CA PHE A 5 23.34 0.73 10.09
C PHE A 5 22.56 1.37 11.25
N THR A 6 23.23 1.92 12.25
CA THR A 6 22.56 2.71 13.32
C THR A 6 23.04 4.15 13.30
N GLY A 7 22.40 5.00 12.47
CA GLY A 7 22.65 6.45 12.51
C GLY A 7 21.96 7.27 11.42
N LEU A 8 21.95 8.59 11.63
CA LEU A 8 21.51 9.65 10.69
C LEU A 8 21.94 9.41 9.22
N PRO A 9 23.15 8.89 8.91
CA PRO A 9 23.56 8.60 7.54
C PRO A 9 22.69 7.57 6.82
N ALA A 10 22.16 6.57 7.54
CA ALA A 10 21.28 5.56 6.96
C ALA A 10 19.90 6.17 6.61
N VAL A 11 19.37 7.04 7.47
CA VAL A 11 18.12 7.77 7.22
C VAL A 11 18.26 8.69 6.01
N LEU A 12 19.36 9.44 5.93
CA LEU A 12 19.66 10.29 4.76
C LEU A 12 19.84 9.46 3.49
N GLY A 13 20.39 8.26 3.58
CA GLY A 13 20.49 7.31 2.47
C GLY A 13 19.13 6.83 1.96
N ILE A 14 18.17 6.56 2.86
CA ILE A 14 16.80 6.14 2.52
C ILE A 14 16.00 7.30 1.91
N LEU A 15 16.15 8.53 2.43
CA LEU A 15 15.50 9.72 1.89
C LEU A 15 15.97 10.09 0.48
N ARG A 16 17.16 9.63 0.05
CA ARG A 16 17.64 9.78 -1.33
C ARG A 16 16.92 8.89 -2.32
N VAL A 17 16.10 7.94 -1.86
CA VAL A 17 15.28 7.10 -2.74
C VAL A 17 13.99 7.85 -3.09
N PRO A 18 13.75 8.24 -4.36
CA PRO A 18 12.64 9.11 -4.71
C PRO A 18 11.25 8.53 -4.36
N SER A 19 11.12 7.20 -4.34
CA SER A 19 9.89 6.54 -3.89
C SER A 19 9.66 6.62 -2.37
N ALA A 20 10.72 6.66 -1.55
CA ALA A 20 10.59 6.85 -0.12
C ALA A 20 10.15 8.28 0.21
N LEU A 21 10.74 9.27 -0.47
CA LEU A 21 10.32 10.67 -0.34
C LEU A 21 8.87 10.87 -0.78
N ALA A 22 8.48 10.30 -1.93
CA ALA A 22 7.10 10.35 -2.40
C ALA A 22 6.12 9.73 -1.39
N LEU A 23 6.49 8.60 -0.77
CA LEU A 23 5.67 7.96 0.26
C LEU A 23 5.50 8.85 1.49
N VAL A 24 6.59 9.45 2.00
CA VAL A 24 6.54 10.39 3.12
C VAL A 24 5.66 11.58 2.79
N LEU A 25 5.82 12.19 1.62
CA LEU A 25 5.04 13.35 1.20
C LEU A 25 3.54 13.03 1.12
N VAL A 26 3.16 11.87 0.58
CA VAL A 26 1.74 11.48 0.52
C VAL A 26 1.19 11.23 1.92
N ASN A 27 1.98 10.62 2.81
CA ASN A 27 1.58 10.39 4.21
C ASN A 27 1.50 11.66 5.07
N LEU A 28 2.07 12.78 4.61
CA LEU A 28 1.85 14.09 5.25
C LEU A 28 0.46 14.66 4.96
N ILE A 29 -0.24 14.23 3.90
CA ILE A 29 -1.56 14.76 3.55
C ILE A 29 -2.59 14.51 4.66
N PRO A 30 -2.76 13.28 5.20
CA PRO A 30 -3.67 13.05 6.34
C PRO A 30 -3.32 13.86 7.58
N LEU A 31 -2.02 14.07 7.84
CA LEU A 31 -1.55 14.89 8.96
C LEU A 31 -1.95 16.36 8.77
N LEU A 32 -1.72 16.90 7.58
CA LEU A 32 -2.08 18.28 7.25
C LEU A 32 -3.61 18.47 7.25
N GLY A 33 -4.36 17.49 6.76
CA GLY A 33 -5.82 17.52 6.81
C GLY A 33 -6.35 17.52 8.24
N ALA A 34 -5.73 16.78 9.15
CA ALA A 34 -6.10 16.80 10.57
C ALA A 34 -5.82 18.17 11.23
N ILE A 35 -4.69 18.80 10.93
CA ILE A 35 -4.29 20.07 11.55
C ILE A 35 -5.03 21.27 10.96
N PHE A 36 -5.21 21.31 9.64
CA PHE A 36 -5.67 22.50 8.92
C PHE A 36 -7.10 22.40 8.38
N LEU A 37 -7.57 21.18 8.07
CA LEU A 37 -8.88 20.95 7.43
C LEU A 37 -9.92 20.35 8.40
N GLY A 38 -9.57 20.21 9.68
CA GLY A 38 -10.48 19.68 10.70
C GLY A 38 -10.86 18.21 10.45
N TRP A 39 -10.00 17.45 9.77
CA TRP A 39 -10.21 16.01 9.62
C TRP A 39 -10.12 15.35 10.99
N ASN A 40 -11.09 14.49 11.27
CA ASN A 40 -11.14 13.77 12.53
C ASN A 40 -10.42 12.43 12.41
N ALA A 41 -10.33 11.70 13.53
CA ALA A 41 -9.62 10.42 13.57
C ALA A 41 -10.18 9.39 12.58
N PHE A 42 -11.50 9.40 12.32
CA PHE A 42 -12.09 8.51 11.32
C PHE A 42 -11.55 8.81 9.92
N ASP A 43 -11.54 10.07 9.52
CA ASP A 43 -11.10 10.48 8.18
C ASP A 43 -9.68 9.98 7.92
N VAL A 44 -8.78 10.17 8.88
CA VAL A 44 -7.39 9.71 8.79
C VAL A 44 -7.32 8.19 8.71
N ILE A 45 -8.00 7.46 9.59
CA ILE A 45 -8.03 5.99 9.59
C ILE A 45 -8.59 5.46 8.26
N PHE A 46 -9.63 6.10 7.73
CA PHE A 46 -10.27 5.72 6.48
C PHE A 46 -9.35 5.92 5.27
N LEU A 47 -8.59 7.02 5.23
CA LEU A 47 -7.57 7.25 4.19
C LEU A 47 -6.45 6.20 4.25
N TYR A 48 -5.98 5.84 5.44
CA TYR A 48 -5.01 4.74 5.60
C TYR A 48 -5.60 3.38 5.22
N TRP A 49 -6.89 3.16 5.49
CA TRP A 49 -7.57 1.97 5.02
C TRP A 49 -7.63 1.92 3.48
N LEU A 50 -7.86 3.05 2.82
CA LEU A 50 -7.86 3.16 1.36
C LEU A 50 -6.47 2.87 0.75
N GLU A 51 -5.39 3.28 1.44
CA GLU A 51 -4.02 2.95 1.04
C GLU A 51 -3.79 1.44 0.93
N ASN A 52 -4.40 0.62 1.80
CA ASN A 52 -4.32 -0.83 1.70
C ASN A 52 -4.89 -1.35 0.37
N ILE A 53 -5.99 -0.78 -0.12
CA ILE A 53 -6.56 -1.16 -1.42
C ILE A 53 -5.56 -0.88 -2.54
N VAL A 54 -4.91 0.28 -2.51
CA VAL A 54 -3.88 0.67 -3.49
C VAL A 54 -2.68 -0.30 -3.42
N VAL A 55 -2.19 -0.59 -2.22
CA VAL A 55 -1.08 -1.53 -2.00
C VAL A 55 -1.44 -2.93 -2.49
N GLY A 56 -2.65 -3.41 -2.20
CA GLY A 56 -3.18 -4.69 -2.68
C GLY A 56 -3.21 -4.76 -4.21
N PHE A 57 -3.74 -3.73 -4.87
CA PHE A 57 -3.76 -3.62 -6.33
C PHE A 57 -2.36 -3.73 -6.94
N TYR A 58 -1.40 -2.94 -6.45
CA TYR A 58 -0.03 -3.00 -6.96
C TYR A 58 0.67 -4.32 -6.63
N THR A 59 0.29 -4.99 -5.54
CA THR A 59 0.82 -6.31 -5.18
C THR A 59 0.34 -7.38 -6.15
N VAL A 60 -0.92 -7.33 -6.59
CA VAL A 60 -1.44 -8.20 -7.66
C VAL A 60 -0.62 -8.04 -8.94
N ILE A 61 -0.37 -6.79 -9.37
CA ILE A 61 0.47 -6.54 -10.56
C ILE A 61 1.87 -7.13 -10.36
N LYS A 62 2.52 -6.88 -9.22
CA LYS A 62 3.84 -7.44 -8.92
C LYS A 62 3.86 -8.97 -8.96
N MET A 63 2.84 -9.64 -8.45
CA MET A 63 2.77 -11.11 -8.49
C MET A 63 2.60 -11.66 -9.91
N LEU A 64 1.77 -11.02 -10.74
CA LEU A 64 1.57 -11.43 -12.13
C LEU A 64 2.84 -11.26 -12.98
N PHE A 65 3.56 -10.14 -12.77
CA PHE A 65 4.77 -9.80 -13.53
C PHE A 65 6.08 -10.20 -12.83
N ALA A 66 6.03 -10.97 -11.74
CA ALA A 66 7.21 -11.45 -11.04
C ALA A 66 8.11 -12.27 -11.98
N ARG A 67 9.40 -11.96 -12.01
CA ARG A 67 10.41 -12.72 -12.78
C ARG A 67 10.90 -13.90 -11.94
N GLY A 68 11.19 -15.04 -12.59
CA GLY A 68 11.40 -16.36 -11.98
C GLY A 68 12.62 -16.53 -11.06
N ARG A 69 13.22 -15.44 -10.55
CA ARG A 69 14.34 -15.48 -9.60
C ARG A 69 13.78 -15.41 -8.19
N SER A 70 13.46 -16.57 -7.63
CA SER A 70 13.05 -16.67 -6.22
C SER A 70 14.21 -17.24 -5.41
N GLU A 71 14.80 -16.40 -4.56
CA GLU A 71 15.75 -16.84 -3.52
C GLU A 71 15.04 -17.70 -2.46
N THR A 72 13.72 -17.53 -2.33
CA THR A 72 12.89 -18.22 -1.33
C THR A 72 12.13 -19.38 -1.97
N LYS A 73 12.23 -20.59 -1.40
CA LYS A 73 11.36 -21.72 -1.75
C LYS A 73 10.00 -21.55 -1.08
N LEU A 74 8.99 -21.19 -1.86
CA LEU A 74 7.58 -21.20 -1.42
C LEU A 74 6.98 -22.58 -1.69
N THR A 75 6.26 -23.15 -0.72
CA THR A 75 5.49 -24.39 -0.89
C THR A 75 4.01 -24.12 -0.66
N LEU A 76 3.14 -24.57 -1.58
CA LEU A 76 1.69 -24.63 -1.39
C LEU A 76 1.26 -26.08 -1.29
N ASN A 77 0.56 -26.44 -0.21
CA ASN A 77 0.06 -27.80 0.04
C ASN A 77 1.14 -28.88 -0.13
N GLY A 78 2.36 -28.63 0.38
CA GLY A 78 3.50 -29.54 0.27
C GLY A 78 4.19 -29.57 -1.11
N ARG A 79 3.65 -28.88 -2.12
CA ARG A 79 4.27 -28.75 -3.46
C ARG A 79 5.07 -27.46 -3.55
N ALA A 80 6.29 -27.53 -4.09
CA ALA A 80 7.07 -26.35 -4.43
C ALA A 80 6.38 -25.51 -5.53
N VAL A 81 6.21 -24.22 -5.27
CA VAL A 81 5.68 -23.24 -6.21
C VAL A 81 6.76 -22.89 -7.22
N ASN A 82 6.50 -23.11 -8.51
CA ASN A 82 7.42 -22.69 -9.54
C ASN A 82 7.14 -21.23 -9.96
N PRO A 83 8.05 -20.27 -9.66
CA PRO A 83 7.84 -18.87 -9.97
C PRO A 83 7.88 -18.54 -11.48
N SER A 84 8.29 -19.48 -12.35
CA SER A 84 8.16 -19.33 -13.81
C SER A 84 6.86 -19.92 -14.37
N SER A 85 6.13 -20.72 -13.58
CA SER A 85 4.84 -21.30 -13.97
C SER A 85 3.71 -20.27 -13.84
N MET A 86 3.03 -19.97 -14.94
CA MET A 86 1.87 -19.06 -14.93
C MET A 86 0.72 -19.59 -14.05
N LYS A 87 0.53 -20.92 -14.02
CA LYS A 87 -0.50 -21.56 -13.18
C LYS A 87 -0.22 -21.34 -11.70
N ASP A 88 1.03 -21.50 -11.29
CA ASP A 88 1.44 -21.36 -9.90
C ASP A 88 1.37 -19.89 -9.45
N LYS A 89 1.82 -18.96 -10.31
CA LYS A 89 1.63 -17.51 -10.10
C LYS A 89 0.17 -17.13 -9.93
N LEU A 90 -0.69 -17.61 -10.82
CA LEU A 90 -2.11 -17.29 -10.77
C LEU A 90 -2.77 -17.87 -9.51
N GLY A 91 -2.44 -19.10 -9.14
CA GLY A 91 -2.93 -19.73 -7.91
C GLY A 91 -2.58 -18.92 -6.67
N VAL A 92 -1.33 -18.49 -6.53
CA VAL A 92 -0.88 -17.63 -5.41
C VAL A 92 -1.57 -16.27 -5.45
N THR A 93 -1.71 -15.67 -6.64
CA THR A 93 -2.36 -14.37 -6.81
C THR A 93 -3.83 -14.41 -6.42
N VAL A 94 -4.57 -15.45 -6.84
CA VAL A 94 -5.98 -15.65 -6.47
C VAL A 94 -6.12 -15.87 -4.97
N PHE A 95 -5.27 -16.71 -4.38
CA PHE A 95 -5.25 -16.91 -2.94
C PHE A 95 -5.05 -15.58 -2.19
N PHE A 96 -4.09 -14.76 -2.65
CA PHE A 96 -3.84 -13.44 -2.09
C PHE A 96 -5.06 -12.54 -2.24
N VAL A 97 -5.62 -12.39 -3.45
CA VAL A 97 -6.79 -11.52 -3.69
C VAL A 97 -7.95 -11.92 -2.79
N PHE A 98 -8.22 -13.22 -2.65
CA PHE A 98 -9.30 -13.70 -1.81
C PHE A 98 -9.04 -13.40 -0.32
N HIS A 99 -7.89 -13.79 0.22
CA HIS A 99 -7.61 -13.62 1.64
C HIS A 99 -7.38 -12.15 2.00
N TYR A 100 -6.47 -11.48 1.30
CA TYR A 100 -6.18 -10.06 1.52
C TYR A 100 -7.42 -9.20 1.27
N GLY A 101 -8.17 -9.49 0.22
CA GLY A 101 -9.42 -8.81 -0.10
C GLY A 101 -10.48 -8.99 0.98
N LEU A 102 -10.66 -10.21 1.49
CA LEU A 102 -11.59 -10.49 2.60
C LEU A 102 -11.21 -9.71 3.86
N PHE A 103 -9.94 -9.73 4.28
CA PHE A 103 -9.49 -8.97 5.43
C PHE A 103 -9.66 -7.45 5.24
N THR A 104 -9.33 -6.94 4.05
CA THR A 104 -9.47 -5.52 3.71
C THR A 104 -10.94 -5.10 3.73
N LEU A 105 -11.83 -5.93 3.17
CA LEU A 105 -13.27 -5.69 3.14
C LEU A 105 -13.86 -5.69 4.55
N VAL A 106 -13.63 -6.76 5.32
CA VAL A 106 -14.16 -6.90 6.69
C VAL A 106 -13.67 -5.77 7.58
N HIS A 107 -12.38 -5.43 7.52
CA HIS A 107 -11.83 -4.29 8.24
C HIS A 107 -12.48 -2.97 7.81
N GLY A 108 -12.69 -2.76 6.51
CA GLY A 108 -13.37 -1.57 5.99
C GLY A 108 -14.80 -1.44 6.48
N VAL A 109 -15.53 -2.55 6.53
CA VAL A 109 -16.88 -2.61 7.12
C VAL A 109 -16.83 -2.19 8.59
N PHE A 110 -15.89 -2.68 9.39
CA PHE A 110 -15.74 -2.24 10.78
C PHE A 110 -15.40 -0.75 10.90
N VAL A 111 -14.48 -0.24 10.08
CA VAL A 111 -14.10 1.18 10.08
C VAL A 111 -15.31 2.06 9.78
N VAL A 112 -16.07 1.75 8.74
CA VAL A 112 -17.25 2.54 8.35
C VAL A 112 -18.39 2.41 9.36
N LEU A 113 -18.70 1.20 9.85
CA LEU A 113 -19.81 0.99 10.79
C LEU A 113 -19.55 1.63 12.16
N LEU A 114 -18.31 1.56 12.67
CA LEU A 114 -17.99 2.08 14.00
C LEU A 114 -17.81 3.60 14.02
N PHE A 115 -17.37 4.19 12.91
CA PHE A 115 -16.85 5.56 12.91
C PHE A 115 -17.34 6.44 11.74
N GLY A 116 -18.02 5.87 10.73
CA GLY A 116 -18.36 6.57 9.50
C GLY A 116 -19.37 7.71 9.64
N SER A 117 -20.24 7.68 10.65
CA SER A 117 -21.24 8.73 10.90
C SER A 117 -20.62 10.08 11.31
N LYS A 118 -19.34 10.08 11.70
CA LYS A 118 -18.62 11.28 12.15
C LYS A 118 -17.70 11.87 11.09
N SER A 119 -17.62 11.29 9.90
CA SER A 119 -16.69 11.72 8.84
C SER A 119 -16.84 13.18 8.44
N SER A 120 -15.73 13.92 8.45
CA SER A 120 -15.73 15.27 7.91
C SER A 120 -15.91 15.26 6.40
N PHE A 121 -15.50 14.20 5.68
CA PHE A 121 -15.73 14.08 4.23
C PHE A 121 -17.21 14.06 3.85
N TRP A 122 -18.04 13.38 4.64
CA TRP A 122 -19.49 13.30 4.38
C TRP A 122 -20.20 14.58 4.77
N ILE A 123 -19.81 15.17 5.90
CA ILE A 123 -20.45 16.35 6.48
C ILE A 123 -20.07 17.62 5.70
N GLN A 124 -18.81 17.74 5.29
CA GLN A 124 -18.27 18.93 4.63
C GLN A 124 -18.19 18.78 3.11
N HIS A 125 -18.61 17.64 2.55
CA HIS A 125 -18.55 17.32 1.11
C HIS A 125 -17.16 17.49 0.48
N ASP A 126 -16.12 17.15 1.25
CA ASP A 126 -14.72 17.43 0.93
C ASP A 126 -14.11 16.38 -0.04
N PHE A 127 -14.85 16.07 -1.12
CA PHE A 127 -14.52 15.03 -2.09
C PHE A 127 -13.26 15.35 -2.90
N LEU A 128 -12.91 16.63 -3.05
CA LEU A 128 -11.71 17.06 -3.75
C LEU A 128 -10.45 16.59 -3.03
N ALA A 129 -10.36 16.80 -1.72
CA ALA A 129 -9.18 16.40 -0.97
C ALA A 129 -9.05 14.87 -0.93
N PHE A 130 -10.17 14.16 -0.79
CA PHE A 130 -10.25 12.70 -0.93
C PHE A 130 -9.71 12.22 -2.28
N THR A 131 -10.20 12.76 -3.38
CA THR A 131 -9.79 12.35 -4.74
C THR A 131 -8.33 12.68 -5.03
N VAL A 132 -7.85 13.85 -4.60
CA VAL A 132 -6.44 14.25 -4.73
C VAL A 132 -5.54 13.29 -3.97
N PHE A 133 -5.89 12.94 -2.73
CA PHE A 133 -5.11 11.99 -1.94
C PHE A 133 -5.06 10.61 -2.58
N PHE A 134 -6.20 10.09 -3.03
CA PHE A 134 -6.26 8.78 -3.69
C PHE A 134 -5.45 8.76 -4.99
N ALA A 135 -5.55 9.80 -5.81
CA ALA A 135 -4.75 9.96 -7.02
C ALA A 135 -3.24 10.04 -6.70
N ALA A 136 -2.85 10.78 -5.65
CA ALA A 136 -1.47 10.88 -5.21
C ALA A 136 -0.90 9.52 -4.76
N LEU A 137 -1.68 8.72 -4.04
CA LEU A 137 -1.30 7.35 -3.65
C LEU A 137 -1.07 6.45 -4.86
N LEU A 138 -2.00 6.46 -5.83
CA LEU A 138 -1.86 5.70 -7.07
C LEU A 138 -0.60 6.12 -7.83
N VAL A 139 -0.37 7.41 -8.02
CA VAL A 139 0.81 7.91 -8.73
C VAL A 139 2.10 7.53 -8.01
N SER A 140 2.16 7.70 -6.69
CA SER A 140 3.34 7.37 -5.87
C SER A 140 3.70 5.88 -5.96
N HIS A 141 2.70 5.01 -5.80
CA HIS A 141 2.91 3.56 -5.89
C HIS A 141 3.19 3.09 -7.32
N GLY A 142 2.53 3.67 -8.32
CA GLY A 142 2.77 3.38 -9.74
C GLY A 142 4.19 3.77 -10.17
N PHE A 143 4.68 4.92 -9.72
CA PHE A 143 6.05 5.34 -9.96
C PHE A 143 7.08 4.41 -9.28
N SER A 144 6.79 3.99 -8.04
CA SER A 144 7.60 2.99 -7.33
C SER A 144 7.62 1.66 -8.08
N LEU A 145 6.47 1.18 -8.56
CA LEU A 145 6.38 -0.03 -9.38
C LEU A 145 7.24 0.11 -10.64
N TRP A 146 7.08 1.18 -11.40
CA TRP A 146 7.83 1.37 -12.64
C TRP A 146 9.33 1.38 -12.41
N ARG A 147 9.83 2.24 -11.50
CA ARG A 147 11.27 2.37 -11.26
C ARG A 147 11.88 1.19 -10.53
N ASN A 148 11.25 0.71 -9.47
CA ASN A 148 11.89 -0.26 -8.57
C ASN A 148 11.64 -1.70 -8.99
N PHE A 149 10.52 -1.98 -9.68
CA PHE A 149 10.15 -3.33 -10.07
C PHE A 149 10.47 -3.63 -11.54
N PHE A 150 10.06 -2.76 -12.47
CA PHE A 150 10.38 -2.95 -13.89
C PHE A 150 11.76 -2.44 -14.30
N GLY A 151 12.30 -1.45 -13.59
CA GLY A 151 13.65 -0.91 -13.82
C GLY A 151 14.81 -1.78 -13.31
N ARG A 152 14.52 -2.97 -12.77
CA ARG A 152 15.51 -4.01 -12.39
C ARG A 152 15.49 -5.14 -13.41
#